data_AF-A0A6L7TQH7-F1
#
_entry.id   AF-A0A6L7TQH7-F1
#
_cell.length_a   1.000
_cell.length_b   1.000
_cell.length_c   1.000
_cell.angle_alpha   90.00
_cell.angle_beta   90.00
_cell.angle_gamma   90.00
#
_symmetry.space_group_name_H-M   'P 1'
#
loop_
_entity.id
_entity.type
_entity.pdbx_description
1 polymer ?
#
loop_
_entity_poly.entity_id
_entity_poly.type
_entity_poly.pdbx_seq_one_letter_code
_entity_poly.pdbx_strand_id
1 'polypeptide(L)'
;MRPGEEIRLVKDNLAFAVAFWKAASAGNLSARAFRMPGPGGSRPVRQDRDPWDSGPELPADLTRGTANQMRAAFALAALQARRSLAVAFPGEPIEQELPELRTALSVMHLIALAVRRSIIQPVWDCPPPYRRLFHIRRLGFTLNATGLGGRPLSWDDFGGLDSYIDLLEYCAASADEAGKNISEQGNVLLPDHPSALDFDDIIGPPPVESDESGEIPPTPVRPPADYNGGAPPPGRVPVMPAAPVETALPQPTIEPAPVPYRTSEPPAIVAPNFGSNPVDRFVTERCETGAGKRMLAGELYAGFLEWGSSTGQEPISQRAFGMRLTALGLRRKRRGHGKHWWEGIRVAG
;
A
#
# COMPACT_ATOMS: atom_id res chain seq x y z
N MET A 1 8.13 29.69 -4.29
CA MET A 1 8.72 28.71 -5.23
C MET A 1 7.77 28.62 -6.42
N ARG A 2 8.23 28.34 -7.65
CA ARG A 2 7.29 28.26 -8.78
C ARG A 2 6.44 26.99 -8.65
N PRO A 3 5.16 26.99 -9.08
CA PRO A 3 4.30 25.81 -8.95
C PRO A 3 4.89 24.53 -9.51
N GLY A 4 5.57 24.57 -10.66
CA GLY A 4 6.23 23.39 -11.24
C GLY A 4 7.40 22.87 -10.40
N GLU A 5 8.18 23.75 -9.77
CA GLU A 5 9.27 23.38 -8.85
C GLU A 5 8.74 22.70 -7.58
N GLU A 6 7.64 23.23 -7.02
CA GLU A 6 6.98 22.64 -5.85
C GLU A 6 6.47 21.23 -6.14
N ILE A 7 5.87 21.02 -7.33
CA ILE A 7 5.39 19.70 -7.77
C ILE A 7 6.56 18.72 -7.94
N ARG A 8 7.68 19.15 -8.53
CA ARG A 8 8.86 18.28 -8.70
C ARG A 8 9.48 17.88 -7.37
N LEU A 9 9.53 18.80 -6.40
CA LEU A 9 10.05 18.49 -5.06
C LEU A 9 9.26 17.35 -4.39
N VAL A 10 7.93 17.41 -4.42
CA VAL A 10 7.10 16.34 -3.83
C VAL A 10 7.10 15.06 -4.67
N LYS A 11 7.24 15.17 -6.00
CA LYS A 11 7.45 14.03 -6.91
C LYS A 11 8.75 13.30 -6.57
N ASP A 12 9.87 14.01 -6.41
CA ASP A 12 11.18 13.42 -6.10
C ASP A 12 11.18 12.79 -4.70
N ASN A 13 10.52 13.43 -3.72
CA ASN A 13 10.30 12.85 -2.39
C ASN A 13 9.53 11.52 -2.47
N LEU A 14 8.44 11.48 -3.26
CA LEU A 14 7.67 10.26 -3.47
C LEU A 14 8.49 9.19 -4.20
N ALA A 15 9.18 9.54 -5.28
CA ALA A 15 10.01 8.62 -6.04
C ALA A 15 11.09 7.97 -5.16
N PHE A 16 11.73 8.78 -4.30
CA PHE A 16 12.67 8.28 -3.30
C PHE A 16 12.01 7.32 -2.32
N ALA A 17 10.85 7.68 -1.75
CA ALA A 17 10.14 6.83 -0.81
C ALA A 17 9.68 5.49 -1.44
N VAL A 18 9.27 5.50 -2.71
CA VAL A 18 8.92 4.31 -3.49
C VAL A 18 10.14 3.42 -3.71
N ALA A 19 11.26 3.98 -4.18
CA ALA A 19 12.50 3.24 -4.37
C ALA A 19 12.97 2.63 -3.04
N PHE A 20 12.88 3.40 -1.96
CA PHE A 20 13.26 2.96 -0.62
C PHE A 20 12.41 1.79 -0.12
N TRP A 21 11.08 1.86 -0.30
CA TRP A 21 10.17 0.77 0.02
C TRP A 21 10.38 -0.48 -0.86
N LYS A 22 10.60 -0.31 -2.17
CA LYS A 22 10.91 -1.41 -3.10
C LYS A 22 12.19 -2.13 -2.66
N ALA A 23 13.24 -1.38 -2.30
CA ALA A 23 14.50 -1.93 -1.81
C ALA A 23 14.35 -2.65 -0.45
N ALA A 24 13.57 -2.08 0.48
CA ALA A 24 13.27 -2.72 1.77
C ALA A 24 12.50 -4.04 1.58
N SER A 25 11.50 -4.04 0.70
CA SER A 25 10.65 -5.20 0.43
C SER A 25 11.39 -6.33 -0.28
N ALA A 26 12.40 -6.00 -1.08
CA ALA A 26 13.29 -6.97 -1.73
C ALA A 26 14.38 -7.53 -0.79
N GLY A 27 14.50 -7.03 0.45
CA GLY A 27 15.58 -7.41 1.37
C GLY A 27 16.95 -6.84 1.00
N ASN A 28 17.01 -5.88 0.07
CA ASN A 28 18.25 -5.27 -0.41
C ASN A 28 18.81 -4.19 0.53
N LEU A 29 18.10 -3.90 1.64
CA LEU A 29 18.52 -2.95 2.66
C LEU A 29 18.95 -3.67 3.93
N SER A 30 20.18 -3.40 4.37
CA SER A 30 20.64 -3.76 5.71
C SER A 30 20.40 -2.59 6.66
N ALA A 31 19.86 -2.84 7.85
CA ALA A 31 19.73 -1.82 8.91
C ALA A 31 21.06 -1.15 9.28
N ARG A 32 22.19 -1.78 8.94
CA ARG A 32 23.53 -1.21 9.11
C ARG A 32 23.76 0.04 8.24
N ALA A 33 23.03 0.19 7.12
CA ALA A 33 23.11 1.35 6.24
C ALA A 33 22.51 2.64 6.84
N PHE A 34 21.71 2.53 7.91
CA PHE A 34 21.05 3.66 8.58
C PHE A 34 21.65 3.99 9.94
N ARG A 35 22.81 3.41 10.27
CA ARG A 35 23.57 3.81 11.45
C ARG A 35 24.08 5.23 11.24
N MET A 36 23.45 6.19 11.88
CA MET A 36 24.04 7.51 12.03
C MET A 36 25.34 7.33 12.83
N PRO A 37 26.50 7.80 12.32
CA PRO A 37 27.71 7.80 13.12
C PRO A 37 27.44 8.64 14.36
N GLY A 38 27.44 7.99 15.53
CA GLY A 38 27.31 8.69 16.80
C GLY A 38 28.40 9.76 16.91
N PRO A 39 28.11 10.91 17.54
CA PRO A 39 29.13 11.93 17.77
C PRO A 39 30.29 11.29 18.53
N GLY A 40 31.47 11.28 17.91
CA GLY A 40 32.63 10.54 18.40
C GLY A 40 32.97 10.91 19.84
N GLY A 41 33.22 9.90 20.66
CA GLY A 41 33.69 10.09 22.03
C GLY A 41 33.46 8.86 22.90
N SER A 42 34.50 8.03 22.98
CA SER A 42 34.71 6.92 23.91
C SER A 42 33.92 7.01 25.22
N ARG A 43 32.74 6.39 25.26
CA ARG A 43 32.14 5.84 26.49
C ARG A 43 31.50 4.51 26.13
N PRO A 44 31.68 3.45 26.93
CA PRO A 44 30.85 2.27 26.80
C PRO A 44 29.46 2.68 27.31
N VAL A 45 28.64 3.20 26.39
CA VAL A 45 27.21 3.35 26.63
C VAL A 45 26.72 1.95 26.93
N ARG A 46 26.08 1.79 28.09
CA ARG A 46 25.33 0.58 28.45
C ARG A 46 24.60 0.13 27.20
N GLN A 47 24.79 -1.12 26.82
CA GLN A 47 24.13 -1.76 25.70
C GLN A 47 22.64 -1.94 26.06
N ASP A 48 21.94 -0.83 26.30
CA ASP A 48 20.50 -0.76 26.18
C ASP A 48 20.27 -1.14 24.72
N ARG A 49 19.74 -2.34 24.50
CA ARG A 49 19.45 -2.89 23.17
C ARG A 49 18.95 -1.75 22.29
N ASP A 50 19.73 -1.41 21.26
CA ASP A 50 19.24 -0.49 20.25
C ASP A 50 17.88 -1.05 19.77
N PRO A 51 16.84 -0.24 19.54
CA PRO A 51 15.55 -0.73 19.04
C PRO A 51 15.67 -1.53 17.74
N TRP A 52 16.83 -1.43 17.09
CA TRP A 52 17.22 -2.08 15.85
C TRP A 52 18.25 -3.20 16.04
N ASP A 53 18.56 -3.60 17.27
CA ASP A 53 19.53 -4.65 17.56
C ASP A 53 18.86 -6.03 17.57
N SER A 54 19.07 -6.73 16.45
CA SER A 54 19.21 -8.18 16.41
C SER A 54 18.00 -9.01 16.85
N GLY A 55 16.91 -8.92 16.08
CA GLY A 55 15.82 -9.91 16.08
C GLY A 55 15.36 -10.24 14.66
N PRO A 56 14.76 -11.43 14.41
CA PRO A 56 14.19 -11.81 13.11
C PRO A 56 13.04 -10.88 12.63
N GLU A 57 12.64 -9.90 13.44
CA GLU A 57 11.57 -8.93 13.19
C GLU A 57 12.04 -7.66 12.44
N LEU A 58 13.36 -7.43 12.36
CA LEU A 58 13.98 -6.25 11.74
C LEU A 58 13.56 -6.01 10.27
N PRO A 59 13.52 -7.04 9.39
CA PRO A 59 13.10 -6.84 8.01
C PRO A 59 11.61 -6.44 7.91
N ALA A 60 10.75 -7.05 8.73
CA ALA A 60 9.32 -6.78 8.71
C ALA A 60 8.98 -5.36 9.24
N ASP A 61 9.68 -4.91 10.28
CA ASP A 61 9.51 -3.57 10.84
C ASP A 61 10.06 -2.49 9.90
N LEU A 62 11.19 -2.75 9.22
CA LEU A 62 11.72 -1.85 8.19
C LEU A 62 10.78 -1.76 6.98
N THR A 63 10.29 -2.89 6.46
CA THR A 63 9.29 -2.89 5.37
C THR A 63 8.03 -2.13 5.77
N ARG A 64 7.55 -2.30 7.01
CA ARG A 64 6.40 -1.54 7.52
C ARG A 64 6.69 -0.05 7.60
N GLY A 65 7.84 0.34 8.15
CA GLY A 65 8.25 1.73 8.29
C GLY A 65 8.38 2.44 6.94
N THR A 66 9.06 1.79 5.99
CA THR A 66 9.20 2.31 4.61
C THR A 66 7.86 2.37 3.88
N ALA A 67 6.95 1.41 4.09
CA ALA A 67 5.61 1.46 3.52
C ALA A 67 4.78 2.63 4.06
N ASN A 68 4.90 2.92 5.36
CA ASN A 68 4.24 4.08 5.96
C ASN A 68 4.83 5.40 5.42
N GLN A 69 6.15 5.48 5.27
CA GLN A 69 6.80 6.65 4.67
C GLN A 69 6.36 6.88 3.22
N MET A 70 6.29 5.83 2.40
CA MET A 70 5.74 5.92 1.04
C MET A 70 4.29 6.44 1.03
N ARG A 71 3.42 5.96 1.92
CA ARG A 71 2.03 6.46 2.01
C ARG A 71 1.97 7.93 2.42
N ALA A 72 2.81 8.34 3.37
CA ALA A 72 2.91 9.74 3.78
C ALA A 72 3.41 10.64 2.63
N ALA A 73 4.46 10.20 1.92
CA ALA A 73 4.98 10.89 0.74
C ALA A 73 3.94 11.01 -0.38
N PHE A 74 3.14 9.95 -0.61
CA PHE A 74 2.05 9.97 -1.57
C PHE A 74 0.97 10.99 -1.18
N ALA A 75 0.55 10.99 0.08
CA ALA A 75 -0.45 11.94 0.58
C ALA A 75 0.05 13.40 0.45
N LEU A 76 1.30 13.65 0.84
CA LEU A 76 1.93 14.97 0.68
C LEU A 76 1.98 15.40 -0.78
N ALA A 77 2.40 14.51 -1.69
CA ALA A 77 2.46 14.79 -3.12
C ALA A 77 1.08 15.12 -3.69
N ALA A 78 0.04 14.36 -3.33
CA ALA A 78 -1.33 14.60 -3.78
C ALA A 78 -1.85 15.98 -3.34
N LEU A 79 -1.66 16.33 -2.06
CA LEU A 79 -2.16 17.58 -1.50
C LEU A 79 -1.38 18.79 -2.03
N GLN A 80 -0.05 18.73 -1.98
CA GLN A 80 0.80 19.84 -2.40
C GLN A 80 0.68 20.07 -3.91
N ALA A 81 0.73 19.01 -4.74
CA ALA A 81 0.60 19.19 -6.17
C ALA A 81 -0.77 19.75 -6.55
N ARG A 82 -1.86 19.33 -5.88
CA ARG A 82 -3.18 19.92 -6.13
C ARG A 82 -3.22 21.41 -5.76
N ARG A 83 -2.57 21.81 -4.67
CA ARG A 83 -2.45 23.21 -4.26
C ARG A 83 -1.66 24.03 -5.29
N SER A 84 -0.47 23.58 -5.68
CA SER A 84 0.37 24.26 -6.68
C SER A 84 -0.36 24.36 -8.04
N LEU A 85 -1.08 23.31 -8.46
CA LEU A 85 -1.89 23.35 -9.68
C LEU A 85 -3.08 24.32 -9.59
N ALA A 86 -3.66 24.53 -8.41
CA ALA A 86 -4.72 25.52 -8.22
C ALA A 86 -4.21 26.95 -8.45
N VAL A 87 -2.95 27.21 -8.11
CA VAL A 87 -2.28 28.50 -8.34
C VAL A 87 -1.95 28.68 -9.82
N ALA A 88 -1.42 27.64 -10.47
CA ALA A 88 -1.04 27.70 -11.89
C ALA A 88 -2.26 27.74 -12.84
N PHE A 89 -3.36 27.09 -12.45
CA PHE A 89 -4.59 26.98 -13.25
C PHE A 89 -5.80 27.32 -12.37
N PRO A 90 -6.14 28.61 -12.24
CA PRO A 90 -7.33 29.04 -11.52
C PRO A 90 -8.61 28.51 -12.18
N GLY A 91 -9.64 28.23 -11.38
CA GLY A 91 -10.94 27.72 -11.84
C GLY A 91 -11.16 26.24 -11.58
N GLU A 92 -12.29 25.70 -12.05
CA GLU A 92 -12.59 24.29 -11.86
C GLU A 92 -11.77 23.42 -12.83
N PRO A 93 -11.17 22.31 -12.36
CA PRO A 93 -10.39 21.41 -13.21
C PRO A 93 -11.12 20.88 -14.44
N ILE A 94 -12.45 20.77 -14.37
CA ILE A 94 -13.30 20.27 -15.46
C ILE A 94 -13.54 21.30 -16.57
N GLU A 95 -13.39 22.59 -16.29
CA GLU A 95 -13.63 23.69 -17.22
C GLU A 95 -12.44 23.96 -18.13
N GLN A 96 -11.28 23.38 -17.82
CA GLN A 96 -10.06 23.52 -18.61
C GLN A 96 -10.27 23.16 -20.09
N GLU A 97 -9.87 24.07 -20.99
CA GLU A 97 -10.06 23.96 -22.43
C GLU A 97 -9.21 22.85 -23.04
N LEU A 98 -7.96 22.74 -22.59
CA LEU A 98 -7.01 21.74 -23.08
C LEU A 98 -7.41 20.34 -22.58
N PRO A 99 -7.78 19.39 -23.46
CA PRO A 99 -8.38 18.12 -23.02
C PRO A 99 -7.49 17.25 -22.13
N GLU A 100 -6.20 17.11 -22.46
CA GLU A 100 -5.27 16.31 -21.67
C GLU A 100 -4.94 16.97 -20.32
N LEU A 101 -4.79 18.30 -20.31
CA LEU A 101 -4.57 19.07 -19.09
C LEU A 101 -5.81 19.02 -18.18
N ARG A 102 -7.01 19.20 -18.73
CA ARG A 102 -8.28 19.01 -18.02
C ARG A 102 -8.34 17.65 -17.34
N THR A 103 -7.98 16.60 -18.06
CA THR A 103 -7.92 15.25 -17.51
C THR A 103 -6.92 15.16 -16.36
N ALA A 104 -5.69 15.64 -16.54
CA ALA A 104 -4.65 15.63 -15.50
C ALA A 104 -5.09 16.38 -14.23
N LEU A 105 -5.59 17.61 -14.39
CA LEU A 105 -6.09 18.44 -13.29
C LEU A 105 -7.28 17.78 -12.57
N SER A 106 -8.20 17.18 -13.33
CA SER A 106 -9.37 16.47 -12.78
C SER A 106 -8.95 15.26 -11.94
N VAL A 107 -7.99 14.46 -12.44
CA VAL A 107 -7.45 13.31 -11.73
C VAL A 107 -6.74 13.74 -10.44
N MET A 108 -5.87 14.74 -10.54
CA MET A 108 -5.17 15.29 -9.37
C MET A 108 -6.15 15.82 -8.32
N HIS A 109 -7.25 16.43 -8.75
CA HIS A 109 -8.32 16.87 -7.87
C HIS A 109 -9.03 15.70 -7.17
N LEU A 110 -9.40 14.64 -7.89
CA LEU A 110 -10.03 13.46 -7.31
C LEU A 110 -9.14 12.75 -6.29
N ILE A 111 -7.85 12.59 -6.60
CA ILE A 111 -6.88 11.97 -5.68
C ILE A 111 -6.74 12.83 -4.42
N ALA A 112 -6.58 14.14 -4.57
CA ALA A 112 -6.49 15.05 -3.43
C ALA A 112 -7.77 15.05 -2.58
N LEU A 113 -8.96 14.97 -3.19
CA LEU A 113 -10.23 14.84 -2.44
C LEU A 113 -10.27 13.56 -1.61
N ALA A 114 -9.86 12.43 -2.18
CA ALA A 114 -9.83 11.15 -1.48
C ALA A 114 -8.88 11.18 -0.27
N VAL A 115 -7.69 11.78 -0.46
CA VAL A 115 -6.66 11.90 0.59
C VAL A 115 -7.06 12.90 1.69
N ARG A 116 -7.65 14.05 1.32
CA ARG A 116 -8.07 15.09 2.30
C ARG A 116 -9.08 14.57 3.32
N ARG A 117 -9.98 13.66 2.92
CA ARG A 117 -10.98 13.09 3.84
C ARG A 117 -10.34 12.16 4.87
N SER A 118 -9.33 11.40 4.48
CA SER A 118 -8.61 10.50 5.36
C SER A 118 -7.26 10.14 4.75
N ILE A 119 -6.19 10.58 5.41
CA ILE A 119 -4.82 10.27 4.98
C ILE A 119 -4.48 8.80 5.27
N ILE A 120 -5.06 8.23 6.33
CA ILE A 120 -4.76 6.87 6.78
C ILE A 120 -5.50 5.83 5.92
N GLN A 121 -6.75 6.11 5.58
CA GLN A 121 -7.63 5.23 4.80
C GLN A 121 -8.41 6.07 3.78
N PRO A 122 -7.73 6.55 2.73
CA PRO A 122 -8.37 7.37 1.70
C PRO A 122 -9.46 6.58 0.98
N VAL A 123 -10.58 7.24 0.75
CA VAL A 123 -11.74 6.69 0.04
C VAL A 123 -12.06 7.63 -1.10
N TRP A 124 -12.27 7.08 -2.28
CA TRP A 124 -12.64 7.84 -3.47
C TRP A 124 -13.93 8.63 -3.24
N ASP A 125 -13.85 9.92 -3.53
CA ASP A 125 -15.00 10.78 -3.69
C ASP A 125 -15.08 11.22 -5.14
N CYS A 126 -16.11 10.76 -5.85
CA CYS A 126 -16.30 11.06 -7.27
C CYS A 126 -17.64 11.80 -7.45
N PRO A 127 -17.63 13.15 -7.37
CA PRO A 127 -18.81 13.95 -7.66
C PRO A 127 -19.33 13.68 -9.08
N PRO A 128 -20.63 13.84 -9.34
CA PRO A 128 -21.23 13.56 -10.66
C PRO A 128 -20.46 14.07 -11.88
N PRO A 129 -19.95 15.33 -11.92
CA PRO A 129 -19.18 15.81 -13.08
C PRO A 129 -17.88 15.02 -13.37
N TYR A 130 -17.35 14.35 -12.35
CA TYR A 130 -16.10 13.59 -12.44
C TYR A 130 -16.31 12.08 -12.62
N ARG A 131 -17.55 11.57 -12.65
CA ARG A 131 -17.85 10.14 -12.86
C ARG A 131 -17.71 9.73 -14.32
N ARG A 132 -16.47 9.71 -14.82
CA ARG A 132 -16.15 9.41 -16.22
C ARG A 132 -14.81 8.71 -16.37
N LEU A 133 -14.53 8.26 -17.59
CA LEU A 133 -13.22 7.75 -17.96
C LEU A 133 -12.27 8.91 -18.27
N PHE A 134 -11.15 8.94 -17.57
CA PHE A 134 -10.05 9.87 -17.76
C PHE A 134 -8.92 9.15 -18.48
N HIS A 135 -8.43 9.74 -19.57
CA HIS A 135 -7.32 9.20 -20.33
C HIS A 135 -6.38 10.30 -20.82
N ILE A 136 -5.08 10.09 -20.65
CA ILE A 136 -4.02 10.96 -21.18
C ILE A 136 -3.18 10.09 -22.12
N ARG A 137 -3.28 10.34 -23.42
CA ARG A 137 -2.67 9.47 -24.45
C ARG A 137 -1.15 9.49 -24.36
N ARG A 138 -0.58 10.69 -24.16
CA ARG A 138 0.88 10.87 -24.08
C ARG A 138 1.54 10.06 -22.96
N LEU A 139 0.81 9.80 -21.88
CA LEU A 139 1.32 9.06 -20.72
C LEU A 139 0.87 7.60 -20.70
N GLY A 140 -0.02 7.18 -21.60
CA GLY A 140 -0.72 5.89 -21.47
C GLY A 140 -1.57 5.80 -20.18
N PHE A 141 -1.88 6.94 -19.56
CA PHE A 141 -2.56 7.00 -18.26
C PHE A 141 -4.06 6.82 -18.41
N THR A 142 -4.67 6.03 -17.52
CA THR A 142 -6.12 5.82 -17.46
C THR A 142 -6.64 5.78 -16.03
N LEU A 143 -7.76 6.45 -15.78
CA LEU A 143 -8.53 6.34 -14.54
C LEU A 143 -10.03 6.25 -14.88
N ASN A 144 -10.70 5.18 -14.45
CA ASN A 144 -12.16 5.07 -14.61
C ASN A 144 -12.89 5.44 -13.31
N ALA A 145 -13.34 6.69 -13.20
CA ALA A 145 -13.99 7.20 -11.99
C ALA A 145 -15.50 6.92 -11.91
N THR A 146 -16.09 6.22 -12.89
CA THR A 146 -17.55 5.98 -12.93
C THR A 146 -18.08 5.17 -11.75
N GLY A 147 -17.29 4.24 -11.22
CA GLY A 147 -17.68 3.31 -10.14
C GLY A 147 -16.76 3.33 -8.93
N LEU A 148 -15.91 4.37 -8.79
CA LEU A 148 -14.94 4.44 -7.69
C LEU A 148 -15.52 5.08 -6.42
N GLY A 149 -16.57 5.90 -6.52
CA GLY A 149 -17.13 6.59 -5.36
C GLY A 149 -17.43 5.65 -4.18
N GLY A 150 -16.89 5.96 -3.00
CA GLY A 150 -17.04 5.18 -1.77
C GLY A 150 -16.09 3.97 -1.64
N ARG A 151 -15.27 3.67 -2.66
CA ARG A 151 -14.26 2.61 -2.59
C ARG A 151 -12.96 3.11 -1.97
N PRO A 152 -12.21 2.26 -1.24
CA PRO A 152 -10.86 2.60 -0.81
C PRO A 152 -9.99 2.98 -2.01
N LEU A 153 -9.20 4.03 -1.88
CA LEU A 153 -8.25 4.42 -2.91
C LEU A 153 -7.17 3.35 -3.04
N SER A 154 -7.04 2.78 -4.24
CA SER A 154 -5.94 1.91 -4.62
C SER A 154 -5.05 2.62 -5.62
N TRP A 155 -3.74 2.42 -5.52
CA TRP A 155 -2.82 2.95 -6.53
C TRP A 155 -3.00 2.26 -7.89
N ASP A 156 -3.52 1.03 -7.91
CA ASP A 156 -3.82 0.30 -9.14
C ASP A 156 -4.94 0.96 -9.95
N ASP A 157 -5.81 1.76 -9.32
CA ASP A 157 -6.92 2.45 -10.00
C ASP A 157 -6.44 3.43 -11.09
N PHE A 158 -5.18 3.89 -10.99
CA PHE A 158 -4.55 4.80 -11.93
C PHE A 158 -3.21 4.27 -12.49
N GLY A 159 -3.00 2.95 -12.47
CA GLY A 159 -1.82 2.31 -13.05
C GLY A 159 -0.58 2.28 -12.13
N GLY A 160 -0.76 2.42 -10.82
CA GLY A 160 0.30 2.32 -9.82
C GLY A 160 1.03 3.63 -9.56
N LEU A 161 2.00 3.58 -8.63
CA LEU A 161 2.76 4.76 -8.21
C LEU A 161 3.69 5.30 -9.31
N ASP A 162 4.20 4.44 -10.17
CA ASP A 162 5.07 4.88 -11.28
C ASP A 162 4.25 5.74 -12.27
N SER A 163 3.03 5.30 -12.64
CA SER A 163 2.09 6.10 -13.46
C SER A 163 1.69 7.43 -12.81
N TYR A 164 1.60 7.47 -11.48
CA TYR A 164 1.32 8.70 -10.74
C TYR A 164 2.51 9.66 -10.70
N ILE A 165 3.74 9.14 -10.61
CA ILE A 165 4.96 9.95 -10.71
C ILE A 165 5.06 10.59 -12.11
N ASP A 166 4.73 9.85 -13.17
CA ASP A 166 4.69 10.38 -14.54
C ASP A 166 3.61 11.47 -14.68
N LEU A 167 2.44 11.28 -14.06
CA LEU A 167 1.39 12.30 -14.00
C LEU A 167 1.86 13.57 -13.29
N LEU A 168 2.59 13.44 -12.16
CA LEU A 168 3.17 14.58 -11.45
C LEU A 168 4.18 15.34 -12.32
N GLU A 169 5.04 14.64 -13.06
CA GLU A 169 5.99 15.30 -13.97
C GLU A 169 5.27 16.04 -15.10
N TYR A 170 4.25 15.43 -15.69
CA TYR A 170 3.40 16.09 -16.69
C TYR A 170 2.74 17.36 -16.14
N CYS A 171 2.21 17.29 -14.92
CA CYS A 171 1.61 18.43 -14.23
C CYS A 171 2.64 19.54 -13.94
N ALA A 172 3.87 19.18 -13.53
CA ALA A 172 4.93 20.15 -13.30
C ALA A 172 5.34 20.86 -14.59
N ALA A 173 5.54 20.12 -15.68
CA ALA A 173 5.86 20.68 -16.99
C ALA A 173 4.76 21.64 -17.49
N SER A 174 3.49 21.24 -17.34
CA SER A 174 2.34 22.08 -17.69
C SER A 174 2.31 23.38 -16.87
N ALA A 175 2.62 23.30 -15.57
CA ALA A 175 2.64 24.47 -14.69
C ALA A 175 3.78 25.45 -15.05
N ASP A 176 4.94 24.95 -15.47
CA ASP A 176 6.03 25.80 -15.94
C ASP A 176 5.69 26.52 -17.26
N GLU A 177 5.02 25.83 -18.18
CA GLU A 177 4.53 26.43 -19.43
C GLU A 177 3.51 27.54 -19.15
N ALA A 178 2.59 27.32 -18.21
CA ALA A 178 1.65 28.35 -17.77
C ALA A 178 2.37 29.56 -17.16
N GLY A 179 3.38 29.33 -16.32
CA GLY A 179 4.18 30.41 -15.73
C GLY A 179 4.97 31.23 -16.75
N LYS A 180 5.50 30.59 -17.81
CA LYS A 180 6.19 31.29 -18.91
C LYS A 180 5.24 32.19 -19.67
N ASN A 181 4.05 31.69 -20.04
CA ASN A 181 3.03 32.46 -20.75
C ASN A 181 2.58 33.69 -19.96
N ILE A 182 2.46 33.58 -18.62
CA ILE A 182 2.12 34.72 -17.74
C ILE A 182 3.26 35.75 -17.71
N SER A 183 4.53 35.31 -17.66
CA SER A 183 5.68 36.22 -17.65
C SER A 183 5.88 36.97 -18.98
N GLU A 184 5.52 36.35 -20.10
CA GLU A 184 5.61 36.97 -21.43
C GLU A 184 4.44 37.94 -21.72
N GLN A 185 3.28 37.76 -21.07
CA GLN A 185 2.09 38.62 -21.24
C GLN A 185 2.07 39.87 -20.35
N GLY A 186 3.08 40.07 -19.50
CA GLY A 186 3.31 41.33 -18.78
C GLY A 186 2.74 41.36 -17.36
N ASN A 187 3.66 41.43 -16.39
CA ASN A 187 3.54 42.07 -15.07
C ASN A 187 2.15 42.06 -14.39
N VAL A 188 1.65 40.87 -14.05
CA VAL A 188 0.64 40.73 -12.99
C VAL A 188 1.36 40.26 -11.74
N LEU A 189 1.37 41.10 -10.71
CA LEU A 189 1.81 40.77 -9.35
C LEU A 189 1.19 39.41 -8.96
N LEU A 190 2.03 38.39 -8.81
CA LEU A 190 1.61 37.18 -8.10
C LEU A 190 1.11 37.62 -6.72
N PRO A 191 -0.09 37.21 -6.28
CA PRO A 191 -0.51 37.46 -4.91
C PRO A 191 0.53 36.84 -3.97
N ASP A 192 0.91 37.59 -2.95
CA ASP A 192 1.90 37.18 -1.95
C ASP A 192 1.61 35.75 -1.48
N HIS A 193 2.63 34.89 -1.62
CA HIS A 193 2.58 33.53 -1.13
C HIS A 193 2.25 33.54 0.37
N PRO A 194 1.18 32.86 0.85
CA PRO A 194 1.13 32.52 2.26
C PRO A 194 2.34 31.62 2.54
N SER A 195 3.25 32.17 3.34
CA SER A 195 4.48 31.54 3.76
C SER A 195 4.18 30.34 4.65
N ALA A 196 4.96 29.28 4.45
CA ALA A 196 5.01 28.09 5.28
C ALA A 196 3.75 27.20 5.31
N LEU A 197 4.00 25.92 5.56
CA LEU A 197 3.01 24.89 5.81
C LEU A 197 2.22 25.26 7.07
N ASP A 198 1.08 25.94 6.93
CA ASP A 198 0.07 25.95 8.00
C ASP A 198 -0.53 24.54 8.08
N PHE A 199 0.00 23.75 9.02
CA PHE A 199 -0.48 22.41 9.34
C PHE A 199 -1.96 22.38 9.75
N ASP A 200 -2.50 23.54 10.16
CA ASP A 200 -3.88 23.70 10.60
C ASP A 200 -4.91 23.63 9.46
N ASP A 201 -4.52 23.81 8.19
CA ASP A 201 -5.42 23.63 7.04
C ASP A 201 -5.56 22.14 6.62
N ILE A 202 -4.68 21.26 7.13
CA ILE A 202 -4.68 19.82 6.83
C ILE A 202 -5.62 19.07 7.79
N ILE A 203 -5.78 19.58 9.02
CA ILE A 203 -6.66 19.04 10.04
C ILE A 203 -7.81 20.03 10.18
N GLY A 204 -8.94 19.75 9.52
CA GLY A 204 -10.16 20.54 9.74
C GLY A 204 -10.46 20.68 11.24
N PRO A 205 -11.17 21.75 11.66
CA PRO A 205 -11.38 22.04 13.06
C PRO A 205 -11.90 20.78 13.79
N PRO A 206 -11.39 20.50 15.01
CA PRO A 206 -11.87 19.36 15.78
C PRO A 206 -13.39 19.44 15.89
N PRO A 207 -14.10 18.30 15.82
CA PRO A 207 -15.54 18.30 16.00
C PRO A 207 -15.85 18.97 17.34
N VAL A 208 -16.73 19.97 17.30
CA VAL A 208 -17.25 20.66 18.47
C VAL A 208 -17.81 19.59 19.40
N GLU A 209 -17.14 19.37 20.54
CA GLU A 209 -17.68 18.57 21.62
C GLU A 209 -18.96 19.28 22.08
N SER A 210 -20.10 18.69 21.74
CA SER A 210 -21.35 19.03 22.40
C SER A 210 -21.24 18.58 23.84
N ASP A 211 -21.23 19.56 24.75
CA ASP A 211 -21.45 19.40 26.19
C ASP A 211 -22.75 18.61 26.43
N GLU A 212 -22.63 17.28 26.54
CA GLU A 212 -23.58 16.45 27.25
C GLU A 212 -22.85 15.85 28.45
N SER A 213 -22.83 16.62 29.53
CA SER A 213 -22.53 16.14 30.88
C SER A 213 -23.59 15.13 31.31
N GLY A 214 -23.38 13.87 30.94
CA GLY A 214 -24.06 12.70 31.48
C GLY A 214 -23.15 12.00 32.50
N GLU A 215 -23.56 11.99 33.76
CA GLU A 215 -22.87 11.32 34.86
C GLU A 215 -22.53 9.86 34.52
N ILE A 216 -21.23 9.54 34.53
CA ILE A 216 -20.75 8.15 34.50
C ILE A 216 -20.79 7.65 35.95
N PRO A 217 -21.56 6.59 36.29
CA PRO A 217 -21.52 6.01 37.63
C PRO A 217 -20.16 5.34 37.89
N PRO A 218 -19.65 5.37 39.13
CA PRO A 218 -18.31 4.89 39.44
C PRO A 218 -18.17 3.37 39.23
N THR A 219 -17.18 3.00 38.44
CA THR A 219 -16.73 1.60 38.25
C THR A 219 -16.27 1.02 39.59
N PRO A 220 -16.68 -0.20 39.99
CA PRO A 220 -16.24 -0.80 41.24
C PRO A 220 -14.76 -1.17 41.19
N VAL A 221 -14.01 -0.66 42.17
CA VAL A 221 -12.61 -1.00 42.45
C VAL A 221 -12.51 -2.50 42.77
N ARG A 222 -11.73 -3.22 41.98
CA ARG A 222 -11.43 -4.64 42.22
C ARG A 222 -10.31 -4.74 43.26
N PRO A 223 -10.48 -5.48 44.38
CA PRO A 223 -9.43 -5.64 45.38
C PRO A 223 -8.27 -6.52 44.86
N PRO A 224 -7.06 -6.39 45.44
CA PRO A 224 -5.90 -7.19 45.05
C PRO A 224 -6.13 -8.65 45.46
N ALA A 225 -6.00 -9.56 44.49
CA ALA A 225 -6.03 -10.99 44.76
C ALA A 225 -4.63 -11.45 45.17
N ASP A 226 -4.44 -11.62 46.48
CA ASP A 226 -3.48 -12.57 47.01
C ASP A 226 -3.89 -13.98 46.56
N TYR A 227 -3.06 -14.62 45.74
CA TYR A 227 -3.12 -16.07 45.58
C TYR A 227 -1.71 -16.65 45.47
N ASN A 228 -1.28 -17.18 46.61
CA ASN A 228 -0.16 -18.08 46.76
C ASN A 228 -0.59 -19.47 46.24
N GLY A 229 0.12 -20.02 45.27
CA GLY A 229 -0.23 -21.31 44.68
C GLY A 229 0.81 -21.76 43.67
N GLY A 230 1.86 -22.42 44.16
CA GLY A 230 2.89 -23.03 43.34
C GLY A 230 2.35 -24.12 42.42
N ALA A 231 2.84 -24.14 41.19
CA ALA A 231 2.75 -25.28 40.28
C ALA A 231 4.16 -25.56 39.70
N PRO A 232 4.49 -26.84 39.44
CA PRO A 232 5.87 -27.34 39.36
C PRO A 232 6.54 -27.03 38.00
N PRO A 233 7.88 -27.15 37.91
CA PRO A 233 8.60 -26.88 36.66
C PRO A 233 8.27 -27.90 35.57
N PRO A 234 8.23 -27.49 34.29
CA PRO A 234 8.03 -28.42 33.17
C PRO A 234 9.24 -29.36 33.03
N GLY A 235 8.94 -30.65 32.95
CA GLY A 235 9.90 -31.73 32.76
C GLY A 235 10.68 -31.61 31.45
N ARG A 236 11.93 -32.10 31.52
CA ARG A 236 12.84 -32.28 30.38
C ARG A 236 12.19 -33.17 29.32
N VAL A 237 12.06 -32.66 28.10
CA VAL A 237 11.83 -33.49 26.91
C VAL A 237 13.13 -34.24 26.55
N PRO A 238 13.08 -35.54 26.21
CA PRO A 238 14.26 -36.29 25.79
C PRO A 238 14.79 -35.79 24.44
N VAL A 239 16.11 -35.59 24.37
CA VAL A 239 16.85 -35.42 23.12
C VAL A 239 16.90 -36.76 22.40
N MET A 240 16.34 -36.83 21.19
CA MET A 240 16.61 -37.93 20.27
C MET A 240 17.87 -37.63 19.43
N PRO A 241 18.67 -38.65 19.10
CA PRO A 241 19.95 -38.48 18.42
C PRO A 241 19.77 -38.15 16.93
N ALA A 242 20.76 -37.40 16.42
CA ALA A 242 20.92 -37.06 15.02
C ALA A 242 21.06 -38.30 14.13
N ALA A 243 20.34 -38.30 13.01
CA ALA A 243 20.56 -39.23 11.90
C ALA A 243 21.78 -38.77 11.05
N PRO A 244 22.48 -39.69 10.36
CA PRO A 244 23.75 -39.40 9.73
C PRO A 244 23.62 -38.58 8.45
N VAL A 245 24.62 -37.72 8.22
CA VAL A 245 24.90 -37.04 6.96
C VAL A 245 25.26 -38.10 5.91
N GLU A 246 24.47 -38.20 4.84
CA GLU A 246 24.82 -38.98 3.67
C GLU A 246 25.38 -38.07 2.57
N THR A 247 26.53 -38.50 2.09
CA THR A 247 27.49 -37.84 1.22
C THR A 247 26.91 -37.51 -0.16
N ALA A 248 27.23 -36.30 -0.63
CA ALA A 248 26.93 -35.82 -1.97
C ALA A 248 27.57 -36.68 -3.08
N LEU A 249 26.83 -36.88 -4.17
CA LEU A 249 27.36 -37.24 -5.48
C LEU A 249 26.97 -36.18 -6.53
N PRO A 250 27.85 -35.86 -7.50
CA PRO A 250 27.72 -34.70 -8.37
C PRO A 250 26.70 -34.91 -9.50
N GLN A 251 25.86 -33.90 -9.76
CA GLN A 251 25.00 -33.89 -10.95
C GLN A 251 25.76 -33.34 -12.17
N PRO A 252 25.58 -33.95 -13.36
CA PRO A 252 26.30 -33.58 -14.57
C PRO A 252 25.74 -32.29 -15.20
N THR A 253 26.66 -31.44 -15.65
CA THR A 253 26.41 -30.27 -16.50
C THR A 253 25.80 -30.71 -17.83
N ILE A 254 24.56 -30.31 -18.12
CA ILE A 254 23.97 -30.42 -19.45
C ILE A 254 23.90 -29.01 -20.04
N GLU A 255 24.76 -28.76 -21.02
CA GLU A 255 24.71 -27.62 -21.92
C GLU A 255 23.48 -27.73 -22.85
N PRO A 256 22.62 -26.70 -22.97
CA PRO A 256 21.59 -26.72 -24.00
C PRO A 256 22.17 -26.28 -25.37
N ALA A 257 22.08 -27.20 -26.33
CA ALA A 257 22.38 -26.97 -27.75
C ALA A 257 21.42 -25.95 -28.41
N PRO A 258 21.82 -25.30 -29.53
CA PRO A 258 21.02 -24.25 -30.17
C PRO A 258 19.88 -24.84 -31.00
N VAL A 259 18.66 -24.34 -30.81
CA VAL A 259 17.50 -24.65 -31.68
C VAL A 259 17.33 -23.60 -32.78
N PRO A 260 17.07 -24.03 -34.04
CA PRO A 260 17.04 -23.15 -35.21
C PRO A 260 15.72 -22.39 -35.35
N TYR A 261 15.81 -21.16 -35.88
CA TYR A 261 14.65 -20.32 -36.24
C TYR A 261 13.78 -21.01 -37.29
N ARG A 262 12.47 -21.11 -37.03
CA ARG A 262 11.45 -21.42 -38.04
C ARG A 262 10.40 -20.32 -38.05
N THR A 263 10.34 -19.62 -39.17
CA THR A 263 9.34 -18.61 -39.52
C THR A 263 8.09 -19.29 -40.09
N SER A 264 6.92 -19.09 -39.48
CA SER A 264 5.62 -19.19 -40.16
C SER A 264 4.49 -18.58 -39.30
N GLU A 265 3.98 -17.44 -39.79
CA GLU A 265 2.70 -16.75 -39.51
C GLU A 265 2.36 -16.15 -38.13
N PRO A 266 1.76 -14.94 -38.10
CA PRO A 266 1.61 -14.13 -36.89
C PRO A 266 0.44 -14.61 -36.02
N PRO A 267 0.63 -14.86 -34.71
CA PRO A 267 -0.48 -15.12 -33.82
C PRO A 267 -1.27 -13.83 -33.60
N ALA A 268 -2.59 -13.94 -33.74
CA ALA A 268 -3.56 -12.92 -33.40
C ALA A 268 -3.25 -12.31 -32.02
N ILE A 269 -3.41 -10.99 -31.92
CA ILE A 269 -3.26 -10.20 -30.70
C ILE A 269 -4.19 -10.79 -29.64
N VAL A 270 -3.65 -11.62 -28.75
CA VAL A 270 -4.34 -12.02 -27.52
C VAL A 270 -4.25 -10.82 -26.59
N ALA A 271 -5.39 -10.17 -26.38
CA ALA A 271 -5.54 -9.16 -25.35
C ALA A 271 -5.10 -9.74 -23.99
N PRO A 272 -4.33 -9.02 -23.16
CA PRO A 272 -4.03 -9.47 -21.81
C PRO A 272 -5.33 -9.60 -21.01
N ASN A 273 -5.59 -10.82 -20.54
CA ASN A 273 -6.78 -11.18 -19.80
C ASN A 273 -6.73 -10.55 -18.40
N PHE A 274 -7.35 -9.39 -18.23
CA PHE A 274 -7.61 -8.82 -16.91
C PHE A 274 -8.73 -9.61 -16.23
N GLY A 275 -8.40 -10.46 -15.24
CA GLY A 275 -9.38 -10.85 -14.21
C GLY A 275 -9.49 -12.32 -13.87
N SER A 276 -8.59 -12.83 -13.03
CA SER A 276 -9.00 -13.73 -11.93
C SER A 276 -7.89 -13.76 -10.89
N ASN A 277 -8.12 -13.13 -9.74
CA ASN A 277 -7.23 -13.27 -8.60
C ASN A 277 -7.25 -14.77 -8.17
N PRO A 278 -6.09 -15.37 -7.87
CA PRO A 278 -5.97 -16.81 -7.58
C PRO A 278 -6.82 -17.28 -6.40
N VAL A 279 -7.12 -16.39 -5.44
CA VAL A 279 -8.01 -16.70 -4.30
C VAL A 279 -9.46 -16.77 -4.75
N ASP A 280 -9.89 -15.88 -5.63
CA ASP A 280 -11.27 -15.86 -6.13
C ASP A 280 -11.52 -17.15 -6.93
N ARG A 281 -10.54 -17.53 -7.75
CA ARG A 281 -10.55 -18.77 -8.53
C ARG A 281 -10.54 -20.02 -7.66
N PHE A 282 -9.71 -20.06 -6.62
CA PHE A 282 -9.73 -21.16 -5.63
C PHE A 282 -11.09 -21.29 -4.92
N VAL A 283 -11.69 -20.17 -4.53
CA VAL A 283 -12.99 -20.15 -3.84
C VAL A 283 -14.09 -20.64 -4.78
N THR A 284 -14.05 -20.29 -6.06
CA THR A 284 -15.01 -20.74 -7.07
C THR A 284 -14.82 -22.21 -7.45
N GLU A 285 -13.58 -22.67 -7.63
CA GLU A 285 -13.29 -24.01 -8.16
C GLU A 285 -13.23 -25.10 -7.09
N ARG A 286 -12.82 -24.75 -5.86
CA ARG A 286 -12.46 -25.75 -4.84
C ARG A 286 -13.14 -25.56 -3.49
N CYS A 287 -13.85 -24.44 -3.28
CA CYS A 287 -14.57 -24.19 -2.04
C CYS A 287 -16.07 -24.20 -2.24
N GLU A 288 -16.78 -24.66 -1.22
CA GLU A 288 -18.22 -24.45 -1.15
C GLU A 288 -18.52 -23.30 -0.18
N THR A 289 -19.27 -22.31 -0.65
CA THR A 289 -19.76 -21.21 0.19
C THR A 289 -21.21 -21.45 0.62
N GLY A 290 -21.60 -20.94 1.79
CA GLY A 290 -22.98 -21.07 2.28
C GLY A 290 -23.13 -21.01 3.80
N ALA A 291 -24.34 -20.67 4.26
CA ALA A 291 -24.67 -20.60 5.68
C ALA A 291 -24.48 -21.97 6.36
N GLY A 292 -23.75 -22.00 7.48
CA GLY A 292 -23.44 -23.22 8.23
C GLY A 292 -22.10 -23.89 7.89
N LYS A 293 -21.43 -23.49 6.81
CA LYS A 293 -20.09 -24.01 6.46
C LYS A 293 -19.01 -23.27 7.25
N ARG A 294 -18.05 -24.00 7.79
CA ARG A 294 -16.92 -23.44 8.54
C ARG A 294 -15.69 -24.33 8.42
N MET A 295 -14.51 -23.71 8.40
CA MET A 295 -13.24 -24.43 8.32
C MET A 295 -12.15 -23.69 9.09
N LEU A 296 -11.16 -24.43 9.59
CA LEU A 296 -9.99 -23.85 10.24
C LEU A 296 -9.17 -23.03 9.24
N ALA A 297 -8.67 -21.88 9.66
CA ALA A 297 -7.86 -21.01 8.81
C ALA A 297 -6.55 -21.65 8.34
N GLY A 298 -6.00 -22.58 9.13
CA GLY A 298 -4.83 -23.37 8.74
C GLY A 298 -5.14 -24.37 7.64
N GLU A 299 -6.24 -25.13 7.78
CA GLU A 299 -6.66 -26.15 6.80
C GLU A 299 -7.10 -25.52 5.48
N LEU A 300 -7.85 -24.41 5.54
CA LEU A 300 -8.29 -23.70 4.35
C LEU A 300 -7.11 -23.15 3.54
N TYR A 301 -6.06 -22.66 4.22
CA TYR A 301 -4.85 -22.18 3.56
C TYR A 301 -3.98 -23.33 3.03
N ALA A 302 -3.90 -24.46 3.75
CA ALA A 302 -3.22 -25.66 3.24
C ALA A 302 -3.87 -26.17 1.94
N GLY A 303 -5.20 -26.21 1.88
CA GLY A 303 -5.93 -26.58 0.66
C GLY A 303 -5.70 -25.59 -0.50
N PHE A 304 -5.53 -24.30 -0.19
CA PHE A 304 -5.16 -23.30 -1.20
C PHE A 304 -3.76 -23.54 -1.78
N LEU A 305 -2.78 -23.89 -0.95
CA LEU A 305 -1.41 -24.18 -1.41
C LEU A 305 -1.35 -25.45 -2.27
N GLU A 306 -2.12 -26.47 -1.91
CA GLU A 306 -2.22 -27.71 -2.68
C GLU A 306 -2.89 -27.48 -4.05
N TRP A 307 -3.99 -26.72 -4.08
CA TRP A 307 -4.62 -26.30 -5.34
C TRP A 307 -3.71 -25.40 -6.17
N GLY A 308 -3.00 -24.45 -5.56
CA GLY A 308 -2.05 -23.58 -6.25
C GLY A 308 -0.90 -24.35 -6.90
N SER A 309 -0.39 -25.38 -6.21
CA SER A 309 0.68 -26.24 -6.72
C SER A 309 0.24 -27.09 -7.92
N SER A 310 -1.02 -27.55 -7.94
CA SER A 310 -1.58 -28.32 -9.06
C SER A 310 -2.02 -27.49 -10.26
N THR A 311 -2.27 -26.19 -10.07
CA THR A 311 -2.72 -25.26 -11.13
C THR A 311 -1.63 -24.28 -11.61
N GLY A 312 -0.41 -24.40 -11.08
CA GLY A 312 0.74 -23.56 -11.44
C GLY A 312 0.60 -22.11 -10.99
N GLN A 313 -0.18 -21.84 -9.93
CA GLN A 313 -0.37 -20.49 -9.38
C GLN A 313 0.69 -20.19 -8.33
N GLU A 314 1.21 -18.95 -8.32
CA GLU A 314 2.17 -18.53 -7.30
C GLU A 314 1.50 -18.45 -5.91
N PRO A 315 2.10 -19.06 -4.87
CA PRO A 315 1.54 -19.07 -3.53
C PRO A 315 1.63 -17.67 -2.91
N ILE A 316 0.49 -17.08 -2.57
CA ILE A 316 0.44 -15.85 -1.77
C ILE A 316 0.54 -16.17 -0.27
N SER A 317 1.02 -15.22 0.52
CA SER A 317 1.12 -15.41 1.98
C SER A 317 -0.24 -15.68 2.64
N GLN A 318 -0.25 -16.42 3.75
CA GLN A 318 -1.47 -16.71 4.54
C GLN A 318 -2.22 -15.45 4.97
N ARG A 319 -1.48 -14.36 5.22
CA ARG A 319 -2.05 -13.04 5.54
C ARG A 319 -2.76 -12.44 4.32
N ALA A 320 -2.14 -12.45 3.14
CA ALA A 320 -2.74 -11.96 1.90
C ALA A 320 -3.97 -12.80 1.50
N PHE A 321 -3.88 -14.12 1.65
CA PHE A 321 -4.99 -15.04 1.48
C PHE A 321 -6.16 -14.70 2.39
N GLY A 322 -5.90 -14.52 3.69
CA GLY A 322 -6.92 -14.12 4.65
C GLY A 322 -7.52 -12.74 4.36
N MET A 323 -6.72 -11.77 3.92
CA MET A 323 -7.24 -10.45 3.51
C MET A 323 -8.19 -10.55 2.31
N ARG A 324 -7.87 -11.41 1.34
CA ARG A 324 -8.73 -11.64 0.17
C ARG A 324 -10.03 -12.35 0.53
N LEU A 325 -10.00 -13.33 1.43
CA LEU A 325 -11.24 -13.94 1.95
C LEU A 325 -12.14 -12.92 2.67
N THR A 326 -11.56 -11.99 3.43
CA THR A 326 -12.32 -10.88 4.04
C THR A 326 -12.93 -9.97 2.96
N ALA A 327 -12.19 -9.68 1.88
CA ALA A 327 -12.69 -8.89 0.76
C ALA A 327 -13.85 -9.57 0.01
N LEU A 328 -13.88 -10.91 0.00
CA LEU A 328 -14.99 -11.73 -0.50
C LEU A 328 -16.20 -11.78 0.46
N GLY A 329 -16.14 -11.04 1.59
CA GLY A 329 -17.23 -10.96 2.56
C GLY A 329 -17.26 -12.11 3.58
N LEU A 330 -16.25 -12.98 3.58
CA LEU A 330 -16.15 -14.08 4.56
C LEU A 330 -15.69 -13.55 5.91
N ARG A 331 -16.20 -14.14 6.99
CA ARG A 331 -15.90 -13.68 8.35
C ARG A 331 -14.95 -14.63 9.04
N ARG A 332 -13.89 -14.08 9.65
CA ARG A 332 -12.96 -14.81 10.52
C ARG A 332 -13.38 -14.64 11.97
N LYS A 333 -13.52 -15.74 12.71
CA LYS A 333 -13.77 -15.72 14.17
C LYS A 333 -12.66 -16.41 14.95
N ARG A 334 -12.45 -15.91 16.17
CA ARG A 334 -11.60 -16.52 17.19
C ARG A 334 -12.49 -17.34 18.13
N ARG A 335 -12.10 -18.57 18.42
CA ARG A 335 -12.69 -19.40 19.50
C ARG A 335 -11.62 -19.71 20.55
N GLY A 336 -12.05 -20.23 21.69
CA GLY A 336 -11.15 -20.67 22.76
C GLY A 336 -10.04 -21.57 22.21
N HIS A 337 -8.87 -21.53 22.86
CA HIS A 337 -7.64 -22.23 22.46
C HIS A 337 -6.80 -21.60 21.33
N GLY A 338 -7.04 -20.33 20.96
CA GLY A 338 -6.14 -19.56 20.08
C GLY A 338 -6.25 -19.86 18.59
N LYS A 339 -7.18 -20.73 18.18
CA LYS A 339 -7.40 -21.09 16.76
C LYS A 339 -8.37 -20.13 16.06
N HIS A 340 -8.16 -19.96 14.76
CA HIS A 340 -8.98 -19.11 13.89
C HIS A 340 -9.77 -19.93 12.88
N TRP A 341 -11.02 -19.55 12.66
CA TRP A 341 -11.97 -20.24 11.78
C TRP A 341 -12.56 -19.24 10.80
N TRP A 342 -12.82 -19.70 9.58
CA TRP A 342 -13.60 -18.97 8.59
C TRP A 342 -15.04 -19.48 8.58
N GLU A 343 -16.00 -18.56 8.60
CA GLU A 343 -17.43 -18.83 8.49
C GLU A 343 -17.91 -18.56 7.06
N GLY A 344 -18.81 -19.42 6.58
CA GLY A 344 -19.39 -19.33 5.24
C GLY A 344 -18.61 -20.04 4.14
N ILE A 345 -17.54 -20.78 4.48
CA ILE A 345 -16.68 -21.46 3.52
C ILE A 345 -16.09 -22.79 4.07
N ARG A 346 -15.92 -23.77 3.19
CA ARG A 346 -15.11 -24.98 3.41
C ARG A 346 -14.52 -25.46 2.08
N VAL A 347 -13.38 -26.16 2.11
CA VAL A 347 -12.90 -26.89 0.93
C VAL A 347 -13.89 -28.02 0.62
N ALA A 348 -14.26 -28.18 -0.65
CA ALA A 348 -15.11 -29.26 -1.13
C ALA A 348 -14.37 -30.60 -0.92
N GLY A 349 -14.98 -31.51 -0.16
CA GLY A 349 -14.44 -32.85 0.09
C GLY A 349 -14.43 -33.71 -1.16
#